data_AF-A0A554GIJ6-F1
#
_entry.id   AF-A0A554GIJ6-F1
#
_cell.length_a   1.000
_cell.length_b   1.000
_cell.length_c   1.000
_cell.angle_alpha   90.00
_cell.angle_beta   90.00
_cell.angle_gamma   90.00
#
_symmetry.space_group_name_H-M   'P 1'
#
loop_
_entity.id
_entity.type
_entity.pdbx_description
1 polymer ?
#
loop_
_entity_poly.entity_id
_entity_poly.type
_entity_poly.pdbx_seq_one_letter_code
_entity_poly.pdbx_strand_id
1 'polypeptide(L)'
;MSAGVNAHRLGGAMTPERGDSVVDVLRRLGFAAIARDGGGDQTVMVSLPCFATGTPPVVGYRDAVILRQMPDGWRVLPVQMLERHFGTFEAAVESMRDCLELTRTVDLLKARGFHARRHRDFGEDTLLVSLPTQRARDPRNIQGWLKTLRLRREQADRWIVSTDTQEPREAEAVVFSSLDAAATFLREQLTPPAP
;
A
#
# COMPACT_ATOMS: atom_id res chain seq x y z
N MET A 1 -10.54 -25.76 8.47
CA MET A 1 -9.35 -26.58 8.23
C MET A 1 -8.31 -25.71 7.56
N SER A 2 -7.41 -25.13 8.37
CA SER A 2 -6.42 -24.14 7.90
C SER A 2 -5.22 -24.85 7.32
N ALA A 3 -5.01 -24.73 6.02
CA ALA A 3 -3.76 -25.09 5.38
C ALA A 3 -2.72 -24.02 5.72
N GLY A 4 -1.98 -24.22 6.81
CA GLY A 4 -0.80 -23.43 7.12
C GLY A 4 0.26 -23.68 6.05
N VAL A 5 0.47 -22.70 5.16
CA VAL A 5 1.55 -22.75 4.18
C VAL A 5 2.84 -22.41 4.91
N ASN A 6 3.64 -23.44 5.15
CA ASN A 6 4.95 -23.37 5.81
C ASN A 6 5.93 -22.47 5.04
N ALA A 7 6.67 -21.65 5.78
CA ALA A 7 7.83 -20.87 5.33
C ALA A 7 8.93 -21.72 4.65
N HIS A 8 8.84 -23.05 4.71
CA HIS A 8 9.72 -23.98 4.01
C HIS A 8 9.58 -23.99 2.48
N ARG A 9 8.47 -23.49 1.90
CA ARG A 9 8.28 -23.58 0.43
C ARG A 9 9.15 -22.62 -0.39
N LEU A 10 9.69 -21.56 0.20
CA LEU A 10 10.65 -20.68 -0.48
C LEU A 10 12.07 -21.24 -0.50
N GLY A 11 12.42 -22.09 0.45
CA GLY A 11 13.72 -22.77 0.47
C GLY A 11 13.93 -23.71 -0.72
N GLY A 12 12.85 -24.24 -1.32
CA GLY A 12 12.91 -25.11 -2.49
C GLY A 12 12.69 -24.41 -3.83
N ALA A 13 11.98 -23.28 -3.87
CA ALA A 13 11.64 -22.59 -5.12
C ALA A 13 12.68 -21.52 -5.54
N MET A 14 13.56 -21.11 -4.63
CA MET A 14 14.60 -20.10 -4.89
C MET A 14 16.03 -20.66 -4.86
N THR A 15 16.19 -21.97 -4.89
CA THR A 15 17.49 -22.57 -5.24
C THR A 15 17.71 -22.37 -6.73
N PRO A 16 18.65 -21.52 -7.16
CA PRO A 16 18.93 -21.38 -8.57
C PRO A 16 19.37 -22.74 -9.14
N GLU A 17 18.68 -23.22 -10.18
CA GLU A 17 19.27 -24.24 -11.04
C GLU A 17 20.59 -23.68 -11.59
N ARG A 18 21.62 -24.53 -11.69
CA ARG A 18 23.00 -24.11 -12.00
C ARG A 18 23.03 -23.16 -13.22
N GLY A 19 23.18 -21.85 -12.95
CA GLY A 19 23.37 -20.82 -13.97
C GLY A 19 22.46 -19.59 -13.82
N ASP A 20 21.28 -19.70 -13.20
CA ASP A 20 20.36 -18.57 -13.09
C ASP A 20 20.63 -17.72 -11.85
N SER A 21 20.72 -16.40 -11.99
CA SER A 21 20.77 -15.53 -10.81
C SER A 21 19.39 -15.45 -10.16
N VAL A 22 19.34 -15.21 -8.84
CA VAL A 22 18.07 -14.96 -8.12
C VAL A 22 17.25 -13.83 -8.77
N VAL A 23 17.92 -12.86 -9.40
CA VAL A 23 17.28 -11.76 -10.13
C VAL A 23 16.54 -12.29 -11.35
N ASP A 24 17.11 -13.26 -12.07
CA ASP A 24 16.49 -13.86 -13.26
C ASP A 24 15.30 -14.73 -12.88
N VAL A 25 15.39 -15.46 -11.78
CA VAL A 25 14.25 -16.19 -11.19
C VAL A 25 13.11 -15.21 -10.87
N LEU A 26 13.39 -14.14 -10.13
CA LEU A 26 12.38 -13.15 -9.75
C LEU A 26 11.75 -12.45 -10.97
N ARG A 27 12.55 -12.14 -12.00
CA ARG A 27 12.05 -11.56 -13.26
C ARG A 27 11.15 -12.53 -14.02
N ARG A 28 11.50 -13.82 -14.09
CA ARG A 28 10.64 -14.86 -14.69
C ARG A 28 9.34 -15.05 -13.92
N LEU A 29 9.37 -14.85 -12.60
CA LEU A 29 8.17 -14.81 -11.75
C LEU A 29 7.35 -13.52 -11.89
N GLY A 30 7.79 -12.59 -12.75
CA GLY A 30 7.06 -11.36 -13.06
C GLY A 30 7.33 -10.21 -12.09
N PHE A 31 8.42 -10.23 -11.33
CA PHE A 31 8.84 -9.11 -10.49
C PHE A 31 9.86 -8.22 -11.18
N ALA A 32 9.87 -6.94 -10.80
CA ALA A 32 11.03 -6.10 -11.07
C ALA A 32 12.07 -6.37 -9.98
N ALA A 33 13.24 -6.88 -10.38
CA ALA A 33 14.32 -7.22 -9.45
C ALA A 33 15.65 -6.61 -9.90
N ILE A 34 16.40 -6.10 -8.91
CA ILE A 34 17.71 -5.46 -9.10
C ILE A 34 18.66 -5.98 -8.01
N ALA A 35 19.81 -6.52 -8.43
CA ALA A 35 20.89 -6.85 -7.50
C ALA A 35 21.47 -5.58 -6.87
N ARG A 36 21.78 -5.65 -5.58
CA ARG A 36 22.39 -4.58 -4.81
C ARG A 36 23.69 -5.12 -4.22
N ASP A 37 24.79 -4.64 -4.78
CA ASP A 37 26.13 -4.97 -4.29
C ASP A 37 26.52 -3.96 -3.21
N GLY A 38 26.25 -4.33 -1.95
CA GLY A 38 26.57 -3.50 -0.80
C GLY A 38 27.09 -4.34 0.36
N GLY A 39 28.42 -4.52 0.45
CA GLY A 39 29.08 -4.99 1.67
C GLY A 39 29.30 -6.49 1.83
N GLY A 40 29.40 -7.26 0.75
CA GLY A 40 29.77 -8.68 0.79
C GLY A 40 28.59 -9.67 0.88
N ASP A 41 27.38 -9.18 1.19
CA ASP A 41 26.16 -9.98 1.14
C ASP A 41 25.41 -9.73 -0.17
N GLN A 42 24.91 -10.81 -0.79
CA GLN A 42 24.03 -10.67 -1.94
C GLN A 42 22.67 -10.15 -1.48
N THR A 43 22.31 -8.95 -1.93
CA THR A 43 21.00 -8.38 -1.69
C THR A 43 20.27 -8.10 -3.00
N VAL A 44 18.96 -8.26 -3.00
CA VAL A 44 18.10 -8.00 -4.16
C VAL A 44 16.96 -7.12 -3.73
N MET A 45 16.78 -6.02 -4.43
CA MET A 45 15.58 -5.20 -4.29
C MET A 45 14.52 -5.71 -5.26
N VAL A 46 13.33 -5.97 -4.73
CA VAL A 46 12.22 -6.58 -5.47
C VAL A 46 10.97 -5.72 -5.35
N SER A 47 10.30 -5.44 -6.45
CA SER A 47 8.99 -4.76 -6.46
C SER A 47 8.03 -5.38 -7.47
N LEU A 48 6.77 -4.95 -7.41
CA LEU A 48 5.83 -5.18 -8.51
C LEU A 48 6.27 -4.37 -9.75
N PRO A 49 6.06 -4.89 -10.98
CA PRO A 49 6.48 -4.21 -12.21
C PRO A 49 5.89 -2.81 -12.39
N CYS A 50 4.67 -2.58 -11.93
CA CYS A 50 4.00 -1.27 -12.01
C CYS A 50 4.64 -0.17 -11.14
N PHE A 51 5.45 -0.55 -10.16
CA PHE A 51 6.23 0.41 -9.36
C PHE A 51 7.61 0.70 -9.94
N ALA A 52 8.08 -0.16 -10.86
CA ALA A 52 9.35 0.02 -11.51
C ALA A 52 9.21 0.95 -12.71
N THR A 53 10.18 1.85 -12.88
CA THR A 53 10.18 2.79 -14.01
C THR A 53 11.45 2.61 -14.86
N GLY A 54 11.32 2.79 -16.17
CA GLY A 54 12.45 2.74 -17.11
C GLY A 54 13.00 1.33 -17.44
N THR A 55 14.08 1.31 -18.24
CA THR A 55 14.84 0.10 -18.59
C THR A 55 16.34 0.41 -18.46
N PRO A 56 17.11 -0.29 -17.59
CA PRO A 56 16.66 -1.29 -16.63
C PRO A 56 15.71 -0.68 -15.58
N PRO A 57 14.80 -1.50 -15.00
CA PRO A 57 13.84 -1.01 -14.03
C PRO A 57 14.58 -0.35 -12.86
N VAL A 58 14.20 0.88 -12.51
CA VAL A 58 14.59 1.52 -11.26
C VAL A 58 13.44 1.31 -10.27
N VAL A 59 13.77 0.71 -9.13
CA VAL A 59 12.81 0.38 -8.09
C VAL A 59 13.00 1.34 -6.91
N GLY A 60 11.95 2.07 -6.56
CA GLY A 60 11.95 2.98 -5.41
C GLY A 60 11.84 2.20 -4.09
N TYR A 61 12.61 2.61 -3.08
CA TYR A 61 12.65 1.93 -1.77
C TYR A 61 11.29 1.83 -1.07
N ARG A 62 10.36 2.75 -1.32
CA ARG A 62 9.05 2.76 -0.66
C ARG A 62 8.09 1.67 -1.14
N ASP A 63 8.27 1.17 -2.35
CA ASP A 63 7.35 0.21 -2.99
C ASP A 63 8.05 -1.11 -3.30
N ALA A 64 9.09 -1.41 -2.53
CA ALA A 64 9.98 -2.53 -2.73
C ALA A 64 10.30 -3.24 -1.42
N VAL A 65 10.71 -4.48 -1.54
CA VAL A 65 11.22 -5.30 -0.44
C VAL A 65 12.66 -5.67 -0.74
N ILE A 66 13.46 -5.85 0.31
CA ILE A 66 14.86 -6.24 0.18
C ILE A 66 14.97 -7.71 0.57
N LEU A 67 15.51 -8.52 -0.32
CA LEU A 67 15.93 -9.88 -0.02
C LEU A 67 17.43 -9.88 0.25
N ARG A 68 17.86 -10.58 1.29
CA ARG A 68 19.27 -10.84 1.59
C ARG A 68 19.54 -12.32 1.64
N GLN A 69 20.63 -12.74 1.02
CA GLN A 69 21.14 -14.09 1.16
C GLN A 69 21.77 -14.25 2.55
N MET A 70 21.26 -15.23 3.30
CA MET A 70 21.80 -15.69 4.58
C MET A 70 22.35 -17.11 4.40
N PRO A 71 23.17 -17.63 5.34
CA PRO A 71 23.72 -18.99 5.24
C PRO A 71 22.66 -20.10 5.09
N ASP A 72 21.45 -19.86 5.62
CA ASP A 72 20.33 -20.79 5.60
C ASP A 72 19.30 -20.50 4.50
N GLY A 73 19.54 -19.50 3.64
CA GLY A 73 18.68 -19.15 2.52
C GLY A 73 18.37 -17.66 2.42
N TRP A 74 17.39 -17.30 1.60
CA TRP A 74 16.99 -15.91 1.39
C TRP A 74 16.02 -15.43 2.47
N ARG A 75 16.25 -14.23 3.00
CA ARG A 75 15.37 -13.59 3.98
C ARG A 75 14.92 -12.21 3.51
N VAL A 76 13.67 -11.87 3.82
CA VAL A 76 13.16 -10.51 3.64
C VAL A 76 13.75 -9.65 4.75
N LEU A 77 14.50 -8.62 4.38
CA LEU A 77 14.97 -7.62 5.32
C LEU A 77 13.88 -6.57 5.57
N PRO A 78 13.77 -6.08 6.82
CA PRO A 78 12.92 -4.94 7.10
C PRO A 78 13.40 -3.73 6.30
N VAL A 79 12.47 -3.10 5.58
CA VAL A 79 12.74 -1.85 4.90
C VAL A 79 12.56 -0.75 5.93
N GLN A 80 13.66 -0.19 6.43
CA GLN A 80 13.64 0.80 7.52
C GLN A 80 12.72 2.00 7.23
N MET A 81 12.53 2.37 5.96
CA MET A 81 11.61 3.44 5.56
C MET A 81 10.12 3.11 5.70
N LEU A 82 9.78 1.81 5.79
CA LEU A 82 8.41 1.35 5.93
C LEU A 82 8.07 0.93 7.37
N GLU A 83 9.04 0.82 8.28
CA GLU A 83 8.84 0.23 9.62
C GLU A 83 8.17 -1.16 9.56
N ARG A 84 8.29 -1.86 8.41
CA ARG A 84 7.64 -3.15 8.15
C ARG A 84 8.61 -4.29 8.34
N HIS A 85 8.16 -5.27 9.12
CA HIS A 85 8.79 -6.57 9.25
C HIS A 85 7.88 -7.62 8.61
N PHE A 86 8.34 -8.23 7.52
CA PHE A 86 7.62 -9.32 6.88
C PHE A 86 8.18 -10.65 7.37
N GLY A 87 7.30 -11.53 7.85
CA GLY A 87 7.69 -12.88 8.26
C GLY A 87 8.06 -13.79 7.08
N THR A 88 7.52 -13.52 5.88
CA THR A 88 7.77 -14.27 4.64
C THR A 88 7.79 -13.36 3.42
N PHE A 89 8.33 -13.86 2.30
CA PHE A 89 8.30 -13.14 1.02
C PHE A 89 6.89 -12.98 0.47
N GLU A 90 6.02 -13.99 0.63
CA GLU A 90 4.62 -13.91 0.20
C GLU A 90 3.86 -12.81 0.92
N ALA A 91 4.03 -12.68 2.24
CA ALA A 91 3.42 -11.60 3.02
C ALA A 91 3.94 -10.23 2.55
N ALA A 92 5.21 -10.14 2.18
CA ALA A 92 5.82 -8.94 1.63
C ALA A 92 5.22 -8.58 0.25
N VAL A 93 5.00 -9.59 -0.62
CA VAL A 93 4.35 -9.43 -1.93
C VAL A 93 2.87 -9.03 -1.79
N GLU A 94 2.14 -9.65 -0.85
CA GLU A 94 0.76 -9.30 -0.55
C GLU A 94 0.65 -7.83 -0.10
N SER A 95 1.51 -7.40 0.82
CA SER A 95 1.58 -6.00 1.25
C SER A 95 1.90 -5.03 0.11
N MET A 96 2.78 -5.40 -0.84
CA MET A 96 3.02 -4.60 -2.05
C MET A 96 1.77 -4.51 -2.95
N ARG A 97 0.99 -5.59 -3.07
CA ARG A 97 -0.27 -5.60 -3.84
C ARG A 97 -1.32 -4.72 -3.18
N ASP A 98 -1.44 -4.77 -1.86
CA ASP A 98 -2.35 -3.88 -1.12
C ASP A 98 -1.96 -2.41 -1.30
N CYS A 99 -0.65 -2.12 -1.28
CA CYS A 99 -0.15 -0.77 -1.59
C CYS A 99 -0.51 -0.33 -3.01
N LEU A 100 -0.43 -1.23 -4.00
CA LEU A 100 -0.81 -0.91 -5.38
C LEU A 100 -2.30 -0.59 -5.48
N GLU A 101 -3.12 -1.43 -4.88
CA GLU A 101 -4.57 -1.28 -4.84
C GLU A 101 -5.00 0.02 -4.17
N LEU A 102 -4.32 0.41 -3.09
CA LEU A 102 -4.58 1.68 -2.43
C LEU A 102 -4.17 2.88 -3.28
N THR A 103 -3.05 2.79 -4.03
CA THR A 103 -2.66 3.82 -5.00
C THR A 103 -3.71 3.98 -6.10
N ARG A 104 -4.19 2.87 -6.68
CA ARG A 104 -5.28 2.88 -7.67
C ARG A 104 -6.55 3.52 -7.11
N THR A 105 -6.88 3.21 -5.85
CA THR A 105 -8.02 3.81 -5.15
C THR A 105 -7.89 5.33 -5.05
N VAL A 106 -6.71 5.83 -4.69
CA VAL A 106 -6.42 7.28 -4.66
C VAL A 106 -6.65 7.91 -6.04
N ASP A 107 -6.16 7.29 -7.11
CA ASP A 107 -6.32 7.82 -8.47
C ASP A 107 -7.78 7.82 -8.92
N LEU A 108 -8.52 6.76 -8.61
CA LEU A 108 -9.97 6.68 -8.86
C LEU A 108 -10.76 7.75 -8.07
N LEU A 109 -10.37 8.03 -6.82
CA LEU A 109 -10.98 9.11 -6.02
C LEU A 109 -10.64 10.49 -6.59
N LYS A 110 -9.39 10.71 -7.02
CA LYS A 110 -8.98 11.96 -7.70
C LYS A 110 -9.75 12.19 -9.00
N ALA A 111 -9.92 11.15 -9.82
CA ALA A 111 -10.72 11.22 -11.04
C ALA A 111 -12.19 11.59 -10.75
N ARG A 112 -12.71 11.21 -9.59
CA ARG A 112 -14.04 11.61 -9.11
C ARG A 112 -14.06 13.02 -8.49
N GLY A 113 -12.93 13.70 -8.34
CA GLY A 113 -12.84 15.06 -7.78
C GLY A 113 -12.60 15.13 -6.27
N PHE A 114 -12.08 14.07 -5.66
CA PHE A 114 -11.66 14.08 -4.25
C PHE A 114 -10.15 14.32 -4.11
N HIS A 115 -9.75 14.82 -2.94
CA HIS A 115 -8.39 14.72 -2.44
C HIS A 115 -8.29 13.52 -1.51
N ALA A 116 -7.45 12.54 -1.86
CA ALA A 116 -7.20 11.35 -1.06
C ALA A 116 -5.70 11.20 -0.75
N ARG A 117 -5.35 10.91 0.51
CA ARG A 117 -3.96 10.69 0.94
C ARG A 117 -3.88 9.61 2.01
N ARG A 118 -2.75 8.89 2.06
CA ARG A 118 -2.41 8.02 3.19
C ARG A 118 -2.02 8.88 4.39
N HIS A 119 -2.35 8.43 5.59
CA HIS A 119 -1.90 9.05 6.84
C HIS A 119 -1.18 8.00 7.68
N ARG A 120 -0.01 8.36 8.22
CA ARG A 120 0.86 7.43 8.93
C ARG A 120 0.19 6.82 10.18
N ASP A 121 -0.70 7.59 10.81
CA ASP A 121 -1.28 7.21 12.11
C ASP A 121 -2.56 6.35 12.01
N PHE A 122 -3.13 6.14 10.81
CA PHE A 122 -4.43 5.47 10.63
C PHE A 122 -4.35 4.09 9.99
N GLY A 123 -3.16 3.51 9.91
CA GLY A 123 -2.93 2.24 9.25
C GLY A 123 -2.74 2.39 7.74
N GLU A 124 -2.09 1.38 7.16
CA GLU A 124 -1.59 1.42 5.78
C GLU A 124 -2.68 1.17 4.74
N ASP A 125 -3.86 0.78 5.19
CA ASP A 125 -5.09 0.45 4.48
C ASP A 125 -6.14 1.58 4.53
N THR A 126 -5.81 2.70 5.19
CA THR A 126 -6.71 3.84 5.38
C THR A 126 -6.29 5.07 4.57
N LEU A 127 -7.24 5.66 3.86
CA LEU A 127 -7.13 6.94 3.20
C LEU A 127 -7.88 8.02 3.97
N LEU A 128 -7.27 9.18 4.08
CA LEU A 128 -7.97 10.42 4.39
C LEU A 128 -8.50 11.03 3.10
N VAL A 129 -9.82 11.19 3.03
CA VAL A 129 -10.55 11.68 1.87
C VAL A 129 -11.26 12.99 2.20
N SER A 130 -11.13 13.98 1.32
CA SER A 130 -11.74 15.30 1.43
C SER A 130 -12.17 15.80 0.05
N LEU A 131 -13.04 16.81 0.01
CA LEU A 131 -13.29 17.57 -1.21
C LEU A 131 -12.25 18.69 -1.35
N PRO A 132 -11.82 19.05 -2.57
CA PRO A 132 -10.95 20.20 -2.76
C PRO A 132 -11.66 21.45 -2.20
N THR A 133 -11.06 22.09 -1.19
CA THR A 133 -11.58 23.36 -0.69
C THR A 133 -11.48 24.39 -1.79
N GLN A 134 -12.58 25.09 -2.12
CA GLN A 134 -12.43 26.44 -2.62
C GLN A 134 -11.63 27.19 -1.56
N ARG A 135 -10.44 27.68 -1.89
CA ARG A 135 -9.68 28.55 -0.97
C ARG A 135 -10.64 29.65 -0.52
N ALA A 136 -11.04 29.62 0.75
CA ALA A 136 -11.78 30.71 1.32
C ALA A 136 -10.94 31.96 1.08
N ARG A 137 -11.51 32.96 0.38
CA ARG A 137 -10.83 34.25 0.19
C ARG A 137 -10.56 34.96 1.52
N ASP A 138 -11.21 34.49 2.59
CA ASP A 138 -11.04 34.99 3.94
C ASP A 138 -10.07 34.11 4.76
N PRO A 139 -8.84 34.60 5.06
CA PRO A 139 -7.87 33.90 5.91
C PRO A 139 -8.31 33.79 7.38
N ARG A 140 -9.42 34.41 7.79
CA ARG A 140 -10.01 34.30 9.15
C ARG A 140 -11.12 33.25 9.22
N ASN A 141 -11.49 32.63 8.11
CA ASN A 141 -12.49 31.56 8.13
C ASN A 141 -11.86 30.22 8.58
N ILE A 142 -11.71 30.08 9.90
CA ILE A 142 -11.24 28.85 10.57
C ILE A 142 -12.29 27.73 10.47
N GLN A 143 -13.50 27.96 9.92
CA GLN A 143 -14.42 26.86 9.56
C GLN A 143 -13.98 26.12 8.29
N GLY A 144 -13.01 26.65 7.54
CA GLY A 144 -12.44 26.03 6.35
C GLY A 144 -11.46 24.88 6.61
N TRP A 145 -11.45 24.29 7.80
CA TRP A 145 -10.73 23.04 8.03
C TRP A 145 -11.41 21.98 7.17
N LEU A 146 -10.65 21.43 6.22
CA LEU A 146 -11.11 20.38 5.32
C LEU A 146 -11.79 19.28 6.14
N LYS A 147 -13.12 19.21 6.10
CA LYS A 147 -13.84 18.04 6.58
C LYS A 147 -13.19 16.86 5.85
N THR A 148 -12.65 15.95 6.64
CA THR A 148 -11.92 14.80 6.14
C THR A 148 -12.57 13.58 6.76
N LEU A 149 -12.80 12.57 5.92
CA LEU A 149 -13.31 11.27 6.34
C LEU A 149 -12.26 10.21 6.05
N ARG A 150 -12.25 9.18 6.87
CA ARG A 150 -11.43 7.99 6.65
C ARG A 150 -12.17 7.07 5.70
N LEU A 151 -11.45 6.53 4.73
CA LEU A 151 -11.90 5.46 3.85
C LEU A 151 -10.90 4.31 4.00
N ARG A 152 -11.35 3.20 4.58
CA ARG A 152 -10.54 1.99 4.76
C ARG A 152 -11.05 0.88 3.85
N ARG A 153 -10.12 0.14 3.25
CA ARG A 153 -10.43 -1.09 2.50
C ARG A 153 -10.05 -2.30 3.35
N GLU A 154 -11.05 -3.09 3.74
CA GLU A 154 -10.81 -4.30 4.55
C GLU A 154 -10.69 -5.54 3.66
N GLN A 155 -11.44 -5.58 2.55
CA GLN A 155 -11.43 -6.65 1.55
C GLN A 155 -11.69 -6.06 0.16
N ALA A 156 -11.63 -6.86 -0.91
CA ALA A 156 -11.87 -6.39 -2.28
C ALA A 156 -13.17 -5.58 -2.42
N ASP A 157 -14.25 -6.07 -1.80
CA ASP A 157 -15.60 -5.51 -1.92
C ASP A 157 -16.13 -4.96 -0.59
N ARG A 158 -15.23 -4.56 0.32
CA ARG A 158 -15.63 -4.05 1.64
C ARG A 158 -14.91 -2.76 1.97
N TRP A 159 -15.68 -1.68 1.91
CA TRP A 159 -15.24 -0.31 2.13
C TRP A 159 -15.88 0.24 3.40
N ILE A 160 -15.09 0.88 4.25
CA ILE A 160 -15.55 1.46 5.51
C ILE A 160 -15.25 2.94 5.49
N VAL A 161 -16.29 3.76 5.63
CA VAL A 161 -16.17 5.20 5.83
C VAL A 161 -16.36 5.51 7.31
N SER A 162 -15.46 6.28 7.90
CA SER A 162 -15.57 6.72 9.30
C SER A 162 -15.03 8.14 9.48
N THR A 163 -15.32 8.74 10.64
CA THR A 163 -14.84 10.07 11.00
C THR A 163 -13.38 10.04 11.46
N ASP A 164 -12.76 11.23 11.49
CA ASP A 164 -11.34 11.40 11.86
C ASP A 164 -11.07 11.41 13.38
N THR A 165 -12.03 11.01 14.23
CA THR A 165 -11.74 10.89 15.66
C THR A 165 -10.89 9.64 15.91
N GLN A 166 -9.76 9.82 16.58
CA GLN A 166 -8.81 8.75 16.97
C GLN A 166 -9.39 7.79 18.03
N GLU A 167 -10.64 7.95 18.45
CA GLU A 167 -11.22 7.14 19.52
C GLU A 167 -11.82 5.82 19.00
N PRO A 168 -11.69 4.71 19.75
CA PRO A 168 -12.15 3.39 19.38
C PRO A 168 -13.68 3.23 19.50
N ARG A 169 -14.44 4.33 19.48
CA ARG A 169 -15.88 4.25 19.40
C ARG A 169 -16.24 4.03 17.94
N GLU A 170 -16.66 2.81 17.63
CA GLU A 170 -17.29 2.31 16.40
C GLU A 170 -18.51 3.14 15.90
N ALA A 171 -18.73 4.34 16.45
CA ALA A 171 -20.02 5.01 16.48
C ALA A 171 -20.52 5.52 15.11
N GLU A 172 -19.67 5.66 14.09
CA GLU A 172 -20.11 6.11 12.75
C GLU A 172 -19.32 5.44 11.60
N ALA A 173 -19.00 4.14 11.74
CA ALA A 173 -18.46 3.39 10.63
C ALA A 173 -19.59 2.93 9.69
N VAL A 174 -19.64 3.46 8.48
CA VAL A 174 -20.59 3.04 7.44
C VAL A 174 -19.90 2.13 6.46
N VAL A 175 -20.49 0.96 6.20
CA VAL A 175 -19.91 -0.08 5.35
C VAL A 175 -20.58 -0.08 3.97
N PHE A 176 -19.78 -0.17 2.92
CA PHE A 176 -20.21 -0.21 1.53
C PHE A 176 -19.62 -1.42 0.81
N SER A 177 -20.41 -2.00 -0.10
CA SER A 177 -19.99 -3.11 -0.95
C SER A 177 -19.20 -2.66 -2.20
N SER A 178 -19.09 -1.36 -2.45
CA SER A 178 -18.35 -0.83 -3.60
C SER A 178 -17.75 0.55 -3.30
N LEU A 179 -16.67 0.87 -4.01
CA LEU A 179 -16.03 2.18 -3.95
C LEU A 179 -16.96 3.29 -4.46
N ASP A 180 -17.82 2.99 -5.45
CA ASP A 180 -18.77 3.99 -5.99
C ASP A 180 -19.82 4.39 -4.95
N ALA A 181 -20.39 3.42 -4.23
CA ALA A 181 -21.35 3.70 -3.16
C ALA A 181 -20.68 4.49 -2.01
N ALA A 182 -19.47 4.09 -1.62
CA ALA A 182 -18.68 4.83 -0.64
C ALA A 182 -18.37 6.26 -1.12
N ALA A 183 -18.02 6.46 -2.39
CA ALA A 183 -17.73 7.76 -2.97
C ALA A 183 -18.96 8.69 -3.01
N THR A 184 -20.14 8.17 -3.33
CA THR A 184 -21.40 8.93 -3.26
C THR A 184 -21.66 9.40 -1.84
N PHE A 185 -21.58 8.50 -0.86
CA PHE A 185 -21.75 8.85 0.55
C PHE A 185 -20.71 9.87 1.03
N LEU A 186 -19.43 9.67 0.68
CA LEU A 186 -18.36 10.63 0.99
C LEU A 186 -18.70 12.02 0.45
N ARG A 187 -19.24 12.12 -0.78
CA ARG A 187 -19.64 13.41 -1.36
C ARG A 187 -20.75 14.07 -0.56
N GLU A 188 -21.80 13.33 -0.22
CA GLU A 188 -22.92 13.84 0.57
C GLU A 188 -22.45 14.34 1.94
N GLN A 189 -21.58 13.58 2.60
CA GLN A 189 -21.07 13.94 3.92
C GLN A 189 -20.06 15.09 3.89
N LEU A 190 -19.24 15.20 2.84
CA LEU A 190 -18.20 16.22 2.73
C LEU A 190 -18.71 17.54 2.17
N THR A 191 -19.87 17.54 1.49
CA THR A 191 -20.48 18.76 0.98
C THR A 191 -21.11 19.53 2.14
N PRO A 192 -20.71 20.79 2.39
CA PRO A 192 -21.35 21.60 3.42
C PRO A 192 -22.84 21.81 3.10
N PRO A 193 -23.72 21.91 4.11
CA PRO A 193 -25.12 22.23 3.87
C PRO A 193 -25.25 23.57 3.13
N ALA A 194 -26.22 23.66 2.22
CA ALA A 194 -26.51 24.91 1.53
C ALA A 194 -26.86 26.01 2.57
N PRO A 195 -26.40 27.26 2.36
CA PRO A 195 -26.67 28.38 3.26
C PRO A 195 -28.15 28.75 3.31
#